data_AF-A0A0K2RLN9-F1
#
_entry.id   AF-A0A0K2RLN9-F1
#
_cell.length_a   1.000
_cell.length_b   1.000
_cell.length_c   1.000
_cell.angle_alpha   90.00
_cell.angle_beta   90.00
_cell.angle_gamma   90.00
#
_symmetry.space_group_name_H-M   'P 1'
#
loop_
_entity.id
_entity.type
_entity.pdbx_description
1 polymer ?
#
loop_
_entity_poly.entity_id
_entity_poly.type
_entity_poly.pdbx_seq_one_letter_code
_entity_poly.pdbx_strand_id
1 'polypeptide(L)'
;MNFIAFALVTVVVTAGAASYFSADQYRGQDMFKVITDPVAIVQAIKNPWITIIAAVTFVVATIGINVVANFVSASYDLANVAPHRIDFRRGGLISAVLAIVILPWNLFSSPVVIVYFLGGLGALLGPLFGVIFTDFFRIRHQRCKVSDLYHEDEKGLYFYTKGWNLKAIAALVPAAVVAGVLALVPALQTFLPGGSGLGPYSWFVGPSWPA
;
A
#
# COMPACT_ATOMS: atom_id res chain seq x y z
N MET A 1 18.59 3.21 -5.24
CA MET A 1 18.31 1.80 -5.61
C MET A 1 18.69 1.62 -7.08
N ASN A 2 19.60 0.71 -7.43
CA ASN A 2 20.00 0.49 -8.83
C ASN A 2 18.98 -0.45 -9.50
N PHE A 3 18.01 0.13 -10.25
CA PHE A 3 16.96 -0.64 -10.93
C PHE A 3 17.49 -1.64 -11.94
N ILE A 4 18.64 -1.37 -12.55
CA ILE A 4 19.29 -2.28 -13.50
C ILE A 4 19.81 -3.52 -12.76
N ALA A 5 20.46 -3.34 -11.61
CA ALA A 5 20.93 -4.46 -10.79
C ALA A 5 19.75 -5.32 -10.30
N PHE A 6 18.66 -4.70 -9.85
CA PHE A 6 17.45 -5.41 -9.45
C PHE A 6 16.82 -6.20 -10.60
N ALA A 7 16.69 -5.59 -11.78
CA ALA A 7 16.14 -6.25 -12.96
C ALA A 7 17.01 -7.43 -13.40
N LEU A 8 18.33 -7.27 -13.43
CA LEU A 8 19.27 -8.34 -13.76
C LEU A 8 19.17 -9.52 -12.79
N VAL A 9 19.18 -9.26 -11.48
CA VAL A 9 19.03 -10.31 -10.47
C VAL A 9 17.69 -11.04 -10.64
N THR A 10 16.60 -10.29 -10.85
CA THR A 10 15.27 -10.87 -11.04
C THR A 10 15.21 -11.78 -12.26
N VAL A 11 15.75 -11.34 -13.40
CA VAL A 11 15.79 -12.13 -14.64
C VAL A 11 16.62 -13.40 -14.45
N VAL A 12 17.82 -13.29 -13.86
CA VAL A 12 18.71 -14.43 -13.63
C VAL A 12 18.08 -15.45 -12.70
N VAL A 13 17.47 -15.02 -11.59
CA VAL A 13 16.80 -15.89 -10.63
C VAL A 13 15.58 -16.57 -11.25
N THR A 14 14.76 -15.83 -12.00
CA THR A 14 13.55 -16.37 -12.65
C THR A 14 13.92 -17.38 -13.74
N ALA A 15 14.90 -17.06 -14.58
CA ALA A 15 15.38 -17.96 -15.63
C ALA A 15 16.05 -19.21 -15.04
N GLY A 16 16.84 -19.05 -13.97
CA GLY A 16 17.48 -20.16 -13.26
C GLY A 16 16.47 -21.10 -12.58
N ALA A 17 15.42 -20.56 -11.97
CA ALA A 17 14.34 -21.37 -11.42
C ALA A 17 13.59 -22.11 -12.54
N ALA A 18 13.24 -21.41 -13.62
CA ALA A 18 12.56 -22.03 -14.75
C ALA A 18 13.36 -23.20 -15.34
N SER A 19 14.67 -23.05 -15.55
CA SER A 19 15.51 -24.12 -16.13
C SER A 19 15.71 -25.31 -15.19
N TYR A 20 15.83 -25.09 -13.87
CA TYR A 20 15.99 -26.17 -12.89
C TYR A 20 14.71 -27.00 -12.72
N PHE A 21 13.56 -26.35 -12.58
CA PHE A 21 12.29 -27.05 -12.33
C PHE A 21 11.57 -27.53 -13.59
N SER A 22 11.86 -26.96 -14.77
CA SER A 22 11.34 -27.49 -16.05
C SER A 22 11.95 -28.83 -16.43
N ALA A 23 13.18 -29.12 -15.98
CA ALA A 23 13.91 -30.34 -16.32
C ALA A 23 13.36 -31.60 -15.62
N ASP A 24 12.81 -31.48 -14.41
CA ASP A 24 12.50 -32.64 -13.55
C ASP A 24 10.99 -32.96 -13.47
N GLN A 25 10.10 -31.99 -13.69
CA GLN A 25 8.66 -32.15 -13.39
C GLN A 25 7.70 -32.16 -14.61
N TYR A 26 8.16 -31.88 -15.83
CA TYR A 26 7.27 -31.67 -17.01
C TYR A 26 7.63 -32.51 -18.23
N ARG A 27 7.93 -33.80 -18.03
CA ARG A 27 8.22 -34.76 -19.11
C ARG A 27 6.96 -35.18 -19.93
N GLY A 28 6.01 -34.26 -20.16
CA GLY A 28 4.83 -34.55 -21.01
C GLY A 28 3.62 -33.62 -20.94
N GLN A 29 3.55 -32.61 -20.07
CA GLN A 29 2.43 -31.64 -20.05
C GLN A 29 2.95 -30.24 -19.74
N ASP A 30 2.64 -29.29 -20.63
CA ASP A 30 2.86 -27.84 -20.55
C ASP A 30 4.24 -27.38 -20.06
N MET A 31 5.15 -27.19 -21.02
CA MET A 31 6.51 -26.61 -20.89
C MET A 31 6.56 -25.23 -20.19
N PHE A 32 5.42 -24.63 -19.85
CA PHE A 32 5.29 -23.28 -19.30
C PHE A 32 4.68 -23.21 -17.88
N LYS A 33 4.53 -24.32 -17.15
CA LYS A 33 4.03 -24.24 -15.76
C LYS A 33 5.17 -23.94 -14.78
N VAL A 34 5.58 -22.66 -14.75
CA VAL A 34 6.55 -22.14 -13.77
C VAL A 34 5.89 -22.14 -12.39
N ILE A 35 6.58 -22.68 -11.39
CA ILE A 35 6.14 -22.55 -9.99
C ILE A 35 6.27 -21.07 -9.61
N THR A 36 5.15 -20.40 -9.41
CA THR A 36 5.11 -18.97 -9.03
C THR A 36 5.18 -18.76 -7.53
N ASP A 37 4.79 -19.76 -6.75
CA ASP A 37 4.88 -19.73 -5.30
C ASP A 37 6.33 -19.98 -4.84
N PRO A 38 7.02 -18.98 -4.26
CA PRO A 38 8.40 -19.13 -3.80
C PRO A 38 8.56 -20.18 -2.69
N VAL A 39 7.50 -20.48 -1.93
CA VAL A 39 7.52 -21.55 -0.92
C VAL A 39 7.52 -22.91 -1.61
N ALA A 40 6.68 -23.10 -2.62
CA ALA A 40 6.64 -24.32 -3.43
C ALA A 40 7.97 -24.59 -4.17
N ILE A 41 8.65 -23.53 -4.64
CA ILE A 41 10.00 -23.63 -5.23
C ILE A 41 10.98 -24.28 -4.24
N VAL A 42 11.02 -23.77 -3.00
CA VAL A 42 11.93 -24.26 -1.97
C VAL A 42 11.59 -25.70 -1.58
N GLN A 43 10.30 -26.05 -1.51
CA GLN A 43 9.85 -27.41 -1.21
C GLN A 43 10.25 -28.40 -2.32
N ALA A 44 10.27 -27.97 -3.58
CA ALA A 44 10.61 -28.81 -4.72
C ALA A 44 12.10 -29.23 -4.76
N ILE A 45 13.00 -28.49 -4.11
CA ILE A 45 14.45 -28.82 -4.04
C ILE A 45 14.72 -30.05 -3.15
N LYS A 46 13.76 -30.46 -2.29
CA LYS A 46 13.83 -31.64 -1.40
C LYS A 46 15.13 -31.74 -0.58
N ASN A 47 15.72 -30.62 -0.18
CA ASN A 47 16.93 -30.57 0.65
C ASN A 47 16.64 -29.81 1.96
N PRO A 48 16.75 -30.47 3.13
CA PRO A 48 16.38 -29.87 4.41
C PRO A 48 17.21 -28.64 4.78
N TRP A 49 18.49 -28.60 4.41
CA TRP A 49 19.36 -27.46 4.70
C TRP A 49 18.98 -26.23 3.90
N ILE A 50 18.67 -26.41 2.61
CA ILE A 50 18.21 -25.33 1.74
C ILE A 50 16.86 -24.81 2.22
N THR A 51 15.96 -25.70 2.65
CA THR A 51 14.66 -25.31 3.21
C THR A 51 14.81 -24.46 4.47
N ILE A 52 15.70 -24.82 5.40
CA ILE A 52 15.94 -24.04 6.62
C ILE A 52 16.49 -22.65 6.28
N ILE A 53 17.50 -22.57 5.41
CA ILE A 53 18.10 -21.28 5.00
C ILE A 53 17.05 -20.40 4.32
N ALA A 54 16.23 -20.97 3.42
CA ALA A 54 15.18 -20.24 2.74
C ALA A 54 14.08 -19.78 3.70
N ALA A 55 13.67 -20.62 4.67
CA ALA A 55 12.69 -20.24 5.68
C ALA A 55 13.17 -19.06 6.54
N VAL A 56 14.42 -19.11 7.03
CA VAL A 56 15.03 -17.99 7.77
C VAL A 56 15.10 -16.74 6.89
N THR A 57 15.49 -16.90 5.62
CA THR A 57 15.54 -15.80 4.65
C THR A 57 14.18 -15.16 4.46
N PHE A 58 13.11 -15.94 4.30
CA PHE A 58 11.75 -15.41 4.18
C PHE A 58 11.29 -14.71 5.44
N VAL A 59 11.53 -15.28 6.63
CA VAL A 59 11.18 -14.63 7.90
C VAL A 59 11.88 -13.28 8.03
N VAL A 60 13.20 -13.24 7.81
CA VAL A 60 13.98 -11.99 7.90
C VAL A 60 13.54 -10.99 6.84
N ALA A 61 13.32 -11.41 5.60
CA ALA A 61 12.87 -10.54 4.52
C ALA A 61 11.47 -9.96 4.81
N THR A 62 10.52 -10.79 5.25
CA THR A 62 9.17 -10.37 5.59
C THR A 62 9.17 -9.39 6.76
N ILE A 63 9.96 -9.64 7.81
CA ILE A 63 10.11 -8.69 8.93
C ILE A 63 10.73 -7.39 8.44
N GLY A 64 11.85 -7.46 7.70
CA GLY A 64 12.58 -6.29 7.22
C GLY A 64 11.73 -5.37 6.36
N ILE A 65 11.01 -5.93 5.37
CA ILE A 65 10.14 -5.15 4.49
C ILE A 65 8.99 -4.54 5.30
N ASN A 66 8.36 -5.28 6.21
CA ASN A 66 7.26 -4.73 7.02
C ASN A 66 7.72 -3.62 7.98
N VAL A 67 8.89 -3.77 8.59
CA VAL A 67 9.45 -2.73 9.47
C VAL A 67 9.70 -1.45 8.66
N VAL A 68 10.39 -1.55 7.52
CA VAL A 68 10.74 -0.36 6.74
C VAL A 68 9.52 0.26 6.06
N ALA A 69 8.66 -0.55 5.44
CA ALA A 69 7.54 -0.05 4.63
C ALA A 69 6.35 0.43 5.47
N ASN A 70 6.01 -0.29 6.54
CA ASN A 70 4.76 -0.07 7.28
C ASN A 70 4.97 0.48 8.69
N PHE A 71 6.04 0.07 9.38
CA PHE A 71 6.25 0.46 10.79
C PHE A 71 6.90 1.84 10.93
N VAL A 72 7.92 2.13 10.12
CA VAL A 72 8.67 3.39 10.22
C VAL A 72 7.79 4.61 9.90
N SER A 73 6.98 4.54 8.84
CA SER A 73 6.06 5.62 8.46
C SER A 73 5.03 5.91 9.55
N ALA A 74 4.31 4.89 10.03
CA ALA A 74 3.32 5.02 11.09
C ALA A 74 3.93 5.62 12.38
N SER A 75 5.15 5.21 12.74
CA SER A 75 5.87 5.74 13.91
C SER A 75 6.19 7.23 13.76
N TYR A 76 6.61 7.66 12.58
CA TYR A 76 6.87 9.08 12.30
C TYR A 76 5.60 9.90 12.22
N ASP A 77 4.53 9.37 11.62
CA ASP A 77 3.23 10.04 11.55
C ASP A 77 2.72 10.35 12.96
N LEU A 78 2.78 9.37 13.89
CA LEU A 78 2.40 9.59 15.29
C LEU A 78 3.34 10.56 16.03
N ALA A 79 4.65 10.50 15.77
CA ALA A 79 5.59 11.45 16.35
C ALA A 79 5.29 12.89 15.90
N ASN A 80 4.88 13.07 14.64
CA ASN A 80 4.54 14.37 14.07
C ASN A 80 3.21 14.93 14.58
N VAL A 81 2.28 14.09 15.07
CA VAL A 81 1.01 14.55 15.69
C VAL A 81 1.25 15.31 16.99
N ALA A 82 2.23 14.89 17.80
CA ALA A 82 2.55 15.52 19.07
C ALA A 82 4.06 15.44 19.37
N PRO A 83 4.91 16.21 18.67
CA PRO A 83 6.38 16.06 18.70
C PRO A 83 6.99 16.29 20.09
N HIS A 84 6.33 17.08 20.95
CA HIS A 84 6.77 17.30 22.33
C HIS A 84 6.45 16.14 23.28
N ARG A 85 5.57 15.19 22.90
CA ARG A 85 5.09 14.10 23.75
C ARG A 85 5.46 12.72 23.21
N ILE A 86 5.50 12.56 21.90
CA ILE A 86 5.69 11.28 21.20
C ILE A 86 6.99 11.36 20.41
N ASP A 87 7.99 10.60 20.88
CA ASP A 87 9.20 10.35 20.11
C ASP A 87 9.01 9.11 19.22
N PHE A 88 9.98 8.84 18.34
CA PHE A 88 9.92 7.69 17.44
C PHE A 88 9.69 6.36 18.17
N ARG A 89 10.29 6.17 19.35
CA ARG A 89 10.16 4.94 20.14
C ARG A 89 8.74 4.77 20.69
N ARG A 90 8.17 5.83 21.26
CA ARG A 90 6.77 5.83 21.74
C ARG A 90 5.79 5.69 20.59
N GLY A 91 6.02 6.39 19.48
CA GLY A 91 5.22 6.28 18.25
C GLY A 91 5.22 4.84 17.70
N GLY A 92 6.38 4.19 17.69
CA GLY A 92 6.50 2.77 17.34
C GLY A 92 5.75 1.84 18.29
N LEU A 93 5.84 2.07 19.60
CA LEU A 93 5.11 1.27 20.58
C LEU A 93 3.59 1.41 20.42
N ILE A 94 3.09 2.63 20.24
CA ILE A 94 1.66 2.90 20.00
C ILE A 94 1.21 2.23 18.70
N SER A 95 2.00 2.34 17.63
CA SER A 95 1.71 1.69 16.34
C SER A 95 1.64 0.17 16.47
N ALA A 96 2.57 -0.45 17.20
CA ALA A 96 2.57 -1.89 17.43
C ALA A 96 1.33 -2.36 18.18
N VAL A 97 0.93 -1.64 19.24
CA VAL A 97 -0.27 -1.97 20.02
C VAL A 97 -1.52 -1.82 19.15
N LEU A 98 -1.65 -0.72 18.41
CA LEU A 98 -2.80 -0.51 17.51
C LEU A 98 -2.88 -1.58 16.42
N ALA A 99 -1.76 -1.98 15.83
CA ALA A 99 -1.71 -3.03 14.82
C ALA A 99 -2.27 -4.37 15.35
N ILE A 100 -1.98 -4.72 16.61
CA ILE A 100 -2.53 -5.92 17.25
C ILE A 100 -4.02 -5.74 17.55
N VAL A 101 -4.42 -4.58 18.07
CA VAL A 101 -5.82 -4.29 18.44
C VAL A 101 -6.76 -4.28 17.22
N ILE A 102 -6.28 -3.86 16.05
CA ILE A 102 -7.05 -3.90 14.79
C ILE A 102 -7.36 -5.36 14.38
N LEU A 103 -6.61 -6.34 14.87
CA LEU A 103 -6.82 -7.78 14.62
C LEU A 103 -6.99 -8.05 13.12
N PRO A 104 -6.00 -7.68 12.28
CA PRO A 104 -6.20 -7.64 10.82
C PRO A 104 -6.57 -9.00 10.22
N TRP A 105 -6.18 -10.11 10.83
CA TRP A 105 -6.58 -11.47 10.41
C TRP A 105 -8.10 -11.69 10.44
N ASN A 106 -8.82 -10.97 11.30
CA ASN A 106 -10.28 -11.03 11.34
C ASN A 106 -10.89 -10.40 10.08
N LEU A 107 -10.27 -9.36 9.50
CA LEU A 107 -10.70 -8.78 8.22
C LEU A 107 -10.56 -9.77 7.06
N PHE A 108 -9.50 -10.59 7.07
CA PHE A 108 -9.25 -11.60 6.03
C PHE A 108 -10.14 -12.84 6.12
N SER A 109 -10.96 -12.96 7.17
CA SER A 109 -11.84 -14.12 7.36
C SER A 109 -13.06 -14.12 6.42
N SER A 110 -13.35 -12.98 5.74
CA SER A 110 -14.46 -12.88 4.80
C SER A 110 -14.07 -12.08 3.55
N PRO A 111 -14.21 -12.66 2.33
CA PRO A 111 -13.95 -11.94 1.09
C PRO A 111 -14.77 -10.65 0.96
N VAL A 112 -16.00 -10.66 1.47
CA VAL A 112 -16.90 -9.50 1.44
C VAL A 112 -16.33 -8.35 2.28
N VAL A 113 -15.82 -8.67 3.48
CA VAL A 113 -15.23 -7.66 4.38
C VAL A 113 -13.99 -7.02 3.76
N ILE A 114 -13.15 -7.80 3.08
CA ILE A 114 -11.98 -7.29 2.36
C ILE A 114 -12.38 -6.28 1.28
N VAL A 115 -13.39 -6.61 0.47
CA VAL A 115 -13.88 -5.73 -0.60
C VAL A 115 -14.37 -4.39 -0.05
N TYR A 116 -15.19 -4.41 1.01
CA TYR A 116 -15.68 -3.17 1.64
C TYR A 116 -14.56 -2.38 2.30
N PHE A 117 -13.61 -3.05 2.97
CA PHE A 117 -12.47 -2.38 3.60
C PHE A 117 -11.59 -1.66 2.57
N LEU A 118 -11.23 -2.35 1.48
CA LEU A 118 -10.43 -1.77 0.40
C LEU A 118 -11.19 -0.64 -0.32
N GLY A 119 -12.47 -0.83 -0.60
CA GLY A 119 -13.33 0.20 -1.19
C GLY A 119 -13.42 1.45 -0.31
N GLY A 120 -13.59 1.26 1.01
CA GLY A 120 -13.62 2.35 1.98
C GLY A 120 -12.30 3.09 2.10
N LEU A 121 -11.17 2.38 2.15
CA LEU A 121 -9.84 2.99 2.14
C LEU A 121 -9.60 3.80 0.87
N GLY A 122 -9.93 3.25 -0.31
CA GLY A 122 -9.81 3.95 -1.58
C GLY A 122 -10.67 5.21 -1.64
N ALA A 123 -11.90 5.14 -1.14
CA ALA A 123 -12.83 6.27 -1.09
C ALA A 123 -12.35 7.43 -0.19
N LEU A 124 -11.55 7.14 0.85
CA LEU A 124 -10.96 8.17 1.70
C LEU A 124 -9.66 8.71 1.13
N LEU A 125 -8.77 7.82 0.70
CA LEU A 125 -7.44 8.19 0.21
C LEU A 125 -7.48 8.90 -1.15
N GLY A 126 -8.37 8.49 -2.06
CA GLY A 126 -8.48 9.11 -3.40
C GLY A 126 -8.72 10.62 -3.34
N PRO A 127 -9.78 11.10 -2.66
CA PRO A 127 -10.03 12.52 -2.45
C PRO A 127 -8.92 13.24 -1.70
N LEU A 128 -8.31 12.61 -0.69
CA LEU A 128 -7.18 13.17 0.04
C LEU A 128 -6.00 13.47 -0.91
N PHE A 129 -5.60 12.47 -1.72
CA PHE A 129 -4.58 12.66 -2.74
C PHE A 129 -4.99 13.70 -3.78
N GLY A 130 -6.25 13.73 -4.21
CA GLY A 130 -6.76 14.73 -5.16
C GLY A 130 -6.62 16.17 -4.65
N VAL A 131 -6.94 16.41 -3.38
CA VAL A 131 -6.78 17.74 -2.75
C VAL A 131 -5.31 18.12 -2.66
N ILE A 132 -4.44 17.20 -2.19
CA ILE A 132 -2.99 17.45 -2.08
C ILE A 132 -2.37 17.72 -3.45
N PHE A 133 -2.72 16.91 -4.45
CA PHE A 133 -2.22 17.03 -5.82
C PHE A 133 -2.63 18.36 -6.45
N THR A 134 -3.90 18.74 -6.29
CA THR A 134 -4.42 20.02 -6.80
C THR A 134 -3.75 21.20 -6.09
N ASP A 135 -3.59 21.14 -4.77
CA ASP A 135 -2.91 22.20 -4.02
C ASP A 135 -1.46 22.36 -4.49
N PHE A 136 -0.70 21.28 -4.60
CA PHE A 136 0.71 21.34 -4.96
C PHE A 136 0.93 21.77 -6.42
N PHE A 137 0.29 21.11 -7.39
CA PHE A 137 0.55 21.36 -8.81
C PHE A 137 -0.21 22.57 -9.37
N ARG A 138 -1.47 22.74 -8.99
CA ARG A 138 -2.35 23.74 -9.63
C ARG A 138 -2.43 25.07 -8.89
N ILE A 139 -2.46 25.04 -7.55
CA ILE A 139 -2.59 26.25 -6.72
C ILE A 139 -1.20 26.82 -6.39
N ARG A 140 -0.29 25.97 -5.92
CA ARG A 140 1.06 26.38 -5.47
C ARG A 140 2.11 26.31 -6.57
N HIS A 141 1.77 25.79 -7.75
CA HIS A 141 2.67 25.68 -8.89
C HIS A 141 4.02 25.04 -8.52
N GLN A 142 3.95 23.93 -7.77
CA GLN A 142 5.10 23.15 -7.28
C GLN A 142 6.03 23.92 -6.31
N ARG A 143 5.57 25.04 -5.74
CA ARG A 143 6.34 25.81 -4.75
C ARG A 143 5.86 25.48 -3.34
N CYS A 144 6.77 24.96 -2.53
CA CYS A 144 6.52 24.69 -1.11
C CYS A 144 7.64 25.33 -0.26
N LYS A 145 7.25 26.24 0.64
CA LYS A 145 8.18 26.86 1.58
C LYS A 145 8.36 25.98 2.82
N VAL A 146 9.42 25.18 2.84
CA VAL A 146 9.66 24.18 3.90
C VAL A 146 9.78 24.80 5.29
N SER A 147 10.37 25.99 5.42
CA SER A 147 10.52 26.66 6.72
C SER A 147 9.19 26.86 7.45
N ASP A 148 8.13 27.18 6.70
CA ASP A 148 6.83 27.53 7.27
C ASP A 148 6.00 26.29 7.61
N LEU A 149 6.40 25.09 7.18
CA LEU A 149 5.76 23.81 7.54
C LEU A 149 6.08 23.37 8.98
N TYR A 150 7.18 23.88 9.55
CA TYR A 150 7.68 23.50 10.88
C TYR A 150 7.46 24.58 11.95
N HIS A 151 6.72 25.65 11.63
CA HIS A 151 6.43 26.74 12.57
C HIS A 151 4.92 26.94 12.71
N GLU A 152 4.46 27.10 13.95
CA GLU A 152 3.05 27.36 14.27
C GLU A 152 2.71 28.86 14.34
N ASP A 153 3.46 29.71 13.62
CA ASP A 153 3.21 31.15 13.59
C ASP A 153 1.84 31.44 12.97
N GLU A 154 1.00 32.24 13.65
CA GLU A 154 -0.31 32.64 13.17
C GLU A 154 -0.27 33.35 11.81
N LYS A 155 0.87 34.00 11.51
CA LYS A 155 1.13 34.68 10.23
C LYS A 155 1.78 33.77 9.18
N GLY A 156 2.05 32.52 9.53
CA GLY A 156 2.66 31.53 8.65
C GLY A 156 1.75 31.18 7.47
N LEU A 157 2.35 30.89 6.32
CA LEU A 157 1.63 30.57 5.07
C LEU A 157 0.69 29.36 5.18
N TYR A 158 0.92 28.47 6.13
CA TYR A 158 0.16 27.23 6.34
C TYR A 158 -0.63 27.20 7.66
N PHE A 159 -0.68 28.31 8.40
CA PHE A 159 -1.46 28.35 9.64
C PHE A 159 -2.96 28.50 9.38
N TYR A 160 -3.35 29.14 8.28
CA TYR A 160 -4.74 29.35 7.87
C TYR A 160 -5.62 29.88 9.03
N THR A 161 -6.75 29.23 9.32
CA THR A 161 -7.67 29.61 10.40
C THR A 161 -7.46 28.66 11.58
N LYS A 162 -6.68 29.11 12.57
CA LYS A 162 -6.35 28.33 13.79
C LYS A 162 -5.68 26.97 13.50
N GLY A 163 -4.80 26.91 12.50
CA GLY A 163 -4.15 25.66 12.06
C GLY A 163 -4.94 24.86 11.02
N TRP A 164 -6.17 25.28 10.65
CA TRP A 164 -7.03 24.53 9.73
C TRP A 164 -7.25 25.23 8.40
N ASN A 165 -7.01 24.50 7.31
CA ASN A 165 -7.40 24.92 5.97
C ASN A 165 -8.86 24.54 5.69
N LEU A 166 -9.80 25.42 6.05
CA LEU A 166 -11.23 25.17 5.85
C LEU A 166 -11.62 24.94 4.38
N LYS A 167 -10.89 25.53 3.43
CA LYS A 167 -11.14 25.31 1.99
C LYS A 167 -10.75 23.88 1.58
N ALA A 168 -9.63 23.38 2.08
CA ALA A 168 -9.22 22.00 1.83
C ALA A 168 -10.18 21.00 2.47
N ILE A 169 -10.66 21.26 3.69
CA ILE A 169 -11.67 20.42 4.35
C ILE A 169 -12.99 20.43 3.58
N ALA A 170 -13.45 21.61 3.14
CA ALA A 170 -14.66 21.75 2.34
C ALA A 170 -14.56 21.09 0.95
N ALA A 171 -13.35 20.90 0.41
CA ALA A 171 -13.13 20.10 -0.78
C ALA A 171 -13.07 18.59 -0.46
N LEU A 172 -12.40 18.22 0.63
CA LEU A 172 -12.16 16.83 1.02
C LEU A 172 -13.43 16.12 1.47
N VAL A 173 -14.22 16.71 2.37
CA VAL A 173 -15.36 16.04 3.00
C VAL A 173 -16.44 15.66 1.98
N PRO A 174 -16.94 16.57 1.12
CA PRO A 174 -17.94 16.20 0.11
C PRO A 174 -17.39 15.18 -0.89
N ALA A 175 -16.13 15.32 -1.30
CA ALA A 175 -15.50 14.38 -2.23
C ALA A 175 -15.36 12.98 -1.62
N ALA A 176 -14.96 12.87 -0.35
CA ALA A 176 -14.91 11.61 0.39
C ALA A 176 -16.29 10.97 0.59
N VAL A 177 -17.32 11.78 0.86
CA VAL A 177 -18.70 11.28 0.97
C VAL A 177 -19.19 10.72 -0.37
N VAL A 178 -19.00 11.47 -1.47
CA VAL A 178 -19.38 11.02 -2.81
C VAL A 178 -18.62 9.75 -3.19
N ALA A 179 -17.29 9.74 -2.99
CA ALA A 179 -16.46 8.57 -3.27
C ALA A 179 -16.87 7.36 -2.42
N GLY A 180 -17.19 7.57 -1.14
CA GLY A 180 -17.64 6.52 -0.23
C GLY A 180 -18.98 5.92 -0.65
N VAL A 181 -19.94 6.76 -1.03
CA VAL A 181 -21.24 6.30 -1.55
C VAL A 181 -21.06 5.50 -2.84
N LEU A 182 -20.22 5.97 -3.76
CA LEU A 182 -19.94 5.25 -5.01
C LEU A 182 -19.21 3.91 -4.76
N ALA A 183 -18.26 3.88 -3.82
CA ALA A 183 -17.45 2.71 -3.54
C ALA A 183 -18.20 1.64 -2.73
N LEU A 184 -19.12 2.03 -1.84
CA LEU A 184 -19.74 1.13 -0.87
C LEU A 184 -21.19 0.76 -1.19
N VAL A 185 -21.86 1.43 -2.13
CA VAL A 185 -23.24 1.08 -2.55
C VAL A 185 -23.20 0.12 -3.76
N PRO A 186 -23.56 -1.17 -3.59
CA PRO A 186 -23.42 -2.16 -4.67
C PRO A 186 -24.21 -1.81 -5.94
N ALA A 187 -25.37 -1.16 -5.79
CA ALA A 187 -26.19 -0.73 -6.92
C ALA A 187 -25.50 0.33 -7.79
N LEU A 188 -24.65 1.18 -7.20
CA LEU A 188 -23.91 2.22 -7.93
C LEU A 188 -22.67 1.66 -8.61
N GLN A 189 -22.08 0.60 -8.06
CA GLN A 189 -21.01 -0.14 -8.73
C GLN A 189 -21.49 -0.70 -10.06
N THR A 190 -22.74 -1.18 -10.16
CA THR A 190 -23.30 -1.72 -11.41
C THR A 190 -23.81 -0.67 -12.40
N PHE A 191 -24.04 0.58 -11.96
CA PHE A 191 -24.71 1.62 -12.75
C PHE A 191 -23.75 2.44 -13.63
N LEU A 192 -22.46 2.47 -13.28
CA LEU A 192 -21.44 3.15 -14.08
C LEU A 192 -20.98 2.22 -15.23
N PRO A 193 -20.93 2.69 -16.50
CA PRO A 193 -20.38 1.90 -17.60
C PRO A 193 -18.89 1.60 -17.31
N GLY A 194 -18.56 0.33 -17.05
CA GLY A 194 -17.27 -0.12 -16.48
C GLY A 194 -17.35 -0.72 -15.07
N GLY A 195 -18.56 -0.82 -14.51
CA GLY A 195 -18.87 -1.23 -13.14
C GLY A 195 -18.49 -2.64 -12.68
N SER A 196 -18.22 -3.56 -13.61
CA SER A 196 -17.62 -4.86 -13.29
C SER A 196 -16.08 -4.84 -13.30
N GLY A 197 -15.46 -3.78 -13.84
CA GLY A 197 -14.00 -3.60 -13.93
C GLY A 197 -13.42 -2.60 -12.92
N LEU A 198 -14.24 -1.71 -12.36
CA LEU A 198 -13.87 -0.82 -11.25
C LEU A 198 -14.11 -1.48 -9.90
N GLY A 199 -13.64 -2.72 -9.72
CA GLY A 199 -13.61 -3.35 -8.41
C GLY A 199 -12.86 -2.47 -7.37
N PRO A 200 -12.80 -2.90 -6.10
CA PRO A 200 -12.11 -2.19 -5.00
C PRO A 200 -10.59 -1.91 -5.21
N TYR A 201 -10.08 -2.12 -6.43
CA TYR A 201 -8.71 -1.99 -6.89
C TYR A 201 -8.50 -0.84 -7.92
N SER A 202 -9.42 0.10 -8.06
CA SER A 202 -9.40 1.13 -9.13
C SER A 202 -8.70 2.47 -8.79
N TRP A 203 -8.00 2.52 -7.66
CA TRP A 203 -7.35 3.68 -7.01
C TRP A 203 -6.35 4.52 -7.85
N PHE A 204 -5.98 4.15 -9.08
CA PHE A 204 -5.13 4.98 -9.95
C PHE A 204 -5.58 5.15 -11.43
N VAL A 205 -6.84 4.83 -11.78
CA VAL A 205 -7.46 4.99 -13.13
C VAL A 205 -7.10 3.90 -14.17
N GLY A 206 -8.14 3.38 -14.87
CA GLY A 206 -8.02 2.75 -16.19
C GLY A 206 -8.86 1.47 -16.36
N PRO A 207 -9.71 1.33 -17.40
CA PRO A 207 -10.47 0.11 -17.64
C PRO A 207 -9.48 -1.02 -17.91
N SER A 208 -9.38 -1.99 -17.00
CA SER A 208 -8.81 -3.28 -17.33
C SER A 208 -9.68 -3.90 -18.42
N TRP A 209 -9.17 -3.88 -19.65
CA TRP A 209 -9.72 -4.62 -20.78
C TRP A 209 -9.92 -6.10 -20.37
N PRO A 210 -11.02 -6.74 -20.78
CA PRO A 210 -11.33 -8.10 -20.33
C PRO A 210 -10.33 -9.11 -20.88
N ALA A 211 -10.20 -10.19 -20.12
CA ALA A 211 -9.47 -11.41 -20.44
C ALA A 211 -9.74 -11.94 -21.86
#